data_AF-A0A067MIP4-F1
#
_entry.id   AF-A0A067MIP4-F1
#
_cell.length_a   1.000
_cell.length_b   1.000
_cell.length_c   1.000
_cell.angle_alpha   90.00
_cell.angle_beta   90.00
_cell.angle_gamma   90.00
#
_symmetry.space_group_name_H-M   'P 1'
#
loop_
_entity.id
_entity.type
_entity.pdbx_description
1 polymer ?
#
loop_
_entity_poly.entity_id
_entity_poly.type
_entity_poly.pdbx_seq_one_letter_code
_entity_poly.pdbx_strand_id
1 'polypeptide(L)'
;QSFVRTLDDLHGVTHTANLVHQFSSAFDIFIHILRVIDRRIACCLKRDDSDWRLKNACPCCSYKVRSILSISYPSASLFTFRNSAKYPLAITRKLLDILGHNLGIGYDIGCAFCATLRRTCLAHDVQSKNLRYFCGVFHGFAHNRLCQLQHLARNIEGCGYEDFETCERVFSASNHLAPLTRYASPYHRKEAIDAHFRLWDSEKYRNLGTQTSGLFHGQY
;
A
#
# COMPACT_ATOMS: atom_id res chain seq x y z
N GLN A 1 21.74 19.35 2.40
CA GLN A 1 22.11 20.78 2.24
C GLN A 1 21.32 21.48 1.15
N SER A 2 21.16 20.91 -0.05
CA SER A 2 20.32 21.50 -1.11
C SER A 2 18.87 21.76 -0.69
N PHE A 3 18.26 20.83 0.04
CA PHE A 3 16.87 20.97 0.52
C PHE A 3 16.64 22.15 1.47
N VAL A 4 17.56 22.38 2.42
CA VAL A 4 17.45 23.51 3.37
C VAL A 4 17.64 24.83 2.64
N ARG A 5 18.55 24.90 1.66
CA ARG A 5 18.67 26.08 0.77
C ARG A 5 17.38 26.38 0.04
N THR A 6 16.71 25.37 -0.51
CA THR A 6 15.42 25.56 -1.18
C THR A 6 14.34 26.06 -0.22
N LEU A 7 14.33 25.60 1.03
CA LEU A 7 13.40 26.12 2.06
C LEU A 7 13.73 27.57 2.42
N ASP A 8 15.01 27.88 2.64
CA ASP A 8 15.47 29.23 2.94
C ASP A 8 15.07 30.19 1.80
N ASP A 9 15.28 29.79 0.54
CA ASP A 9 14.88 30.55 -0.66
C ASP A 9 13.36 30.75 -0.74
N LEU A 10 12.56 29.70 -0.48
CA LEU A 10 11.09 29.75 -0.46
C LEU A 10 10.54 30.69 0.61
N HIS A 11 11.25 30.81 1.74
CA HIS A 11 10.86 31.65 2.86
C HIS A 11 11.52 33.03 2.83
N GLY A 12 12.35 33.33 1.83
CA GLY A 12 13.06 34.60 1.71
C GLY A 12 14.09 34.84 2.83
N VAL A 13 14.61 33.77 3.43
CA VAL A 13 15.57 33.84 4.54
C VAL A 13 16.98 33.62 4.00
N THR A 14 17.95 34.35 4.55
CA THR A 14 19.35 34.19 4.15
C THR A 14 19.89 32.85 4.65
N HIS A 15 20.37 32.00 3.75
CA HIS A 15 20.93 30.69 4.12
C HIS A 15 22.15 30.85 5.03
N THR A 16 22.12 30.23 6.21
CA THR A 16 23.24 30.20 7.15
C THR A 16 23.56 28.78 7.59
N ALA A 17 24.84 28.51 7.88
CA ALA A 17 25.28 27.20 8.38
C ALA A 17 24.58 26.81 9.69
N ASN A 18 24.22 27.79 10.53
CA ASN A 18 23.49 27.56 11.77
C ASN A 18 22.07 27.03 11.52
N LEU A 19 21.34 27.56 10.53
CA LEU A 19 20.01 27.06 10.17
C LEU A 19 20.08 25.60 9.68
N VAL A 20 21.09 25.27 8.87
CA VAL A 20 21.31 23.88 8.41
C VAL A 20 21.56 22.94 9.59
N HIS A 21 22.36 23.36 10.57
CA HIS A 21 22.62 22.55 11.76
C HIS A 21 21.36 22.37 12.60
N GLN A 22 20.64 23.46 12.88
CA GLN A 22 19.38 23.43 13.65
C GLN A 22 18.32 22.56 12.97
N PHE A 23 18.14 22.69 11.66
CA PHE A 23 17.26 21.84 10.87
C PHE A 23 17.67 20.37 10.96
N SER A 24 18.97 20.07 10.82
CA SER A 24 19.46 18.69 10.90
C SER A 24 19.19 18.08 12.28
N SER A 25 19.47 18.81 13.37
CA SER A 25 19.17 18.36 14.73
C SER A 25 17.66 18.13 14.94
N ALA A 26 16.82 19.04 14.46
CA ALA A 26 15.37 18.90 14.55
C ALA A 26 14.87 17.70 13.73
N PHE A 27 15.43 17.48 12.54
CA PHE A 27 15.11 16.35 11.67
C PHE A 27 15.53 15.02 12.31
N ASP A 28 16.70 14.94 12.94
CA ASP A 28 17.14 13.75 13.67
C ASP A 28 16.19 13.39 14.82
N ILE A 29 15.75 14.39 15.60
CA ILE A 29 14.75 14.22 16.65
C ILE A 29 13.42 13.74 16.04
N PHE A 30 12.99 14.34 14.93
CA PHE A 30 11.77 13.93 14.23
C PHE A 30 11.84 12.46 13.77
N ILE A 31 12.96 12.05 13.15
CA ILE A 31 13.18 10.66 12.74
C ILE A 31 13.23 9.73 13.96
N HIS A 32 13.83 10.16 15.07
CA HIS A 32 13.83 9.40 16.32
C HIS A 32 12.40 9.17 16.84
N ILE A 33 11.56 10.20 16.87
CA ILE A 33 10.15 10.10 17.27
C ILE A 33 9.41 9.10 16.36
N LEU A 34 9.60 9.20 15.04
CA LEU A 34 8.98 8.26 14.11
C LEU A 34 9.41 6.81 14.38
N ARG A 35 10.70 6.56 14.61
CA ARG A 35 11.22 5.22 14.96
C ARG A 35 10.63 4.68 16.25
N VAL A 36 10.46 5.52 17.27
CA VAL A 36 9.82 5.12 18.53
C VAL A 36 8.36 4.76 18.31
N ILE A 37 7.61 5.56 17.54
CA ILE A 37 6.21 5.26 17.23
C ILE A 37 6.12 3.95 16.45
N ASP A 38 6.93 3.77 15.41
CA ASP A 38 6.90 2.56 14.59
C ASP A 38 7.25 1.31 15.41
N ARG A 39 8.18 1.41 16.37
CA ARG A 39 8.46 0.33 17.32
C ARG A 39 7.25 0.00 18.19
N ARG A 40 6.56 1.01 18.73
CA ARG A 40 5.35 0.81 19.54
C ARG A 40 4.24 0.15 18.73
N ILE A 41 4.02 0.60 17.49
CA ILE A 41 3.06 -0.02 16.56
C ILE A 41 3.43 -1.48 16.32
N ALA A 42 4.71 -1.77 16.06
CA ALA A 42 5.18 -3.14 15.86
C ALA A 42 4.88 -4.03 17.08
N CYS A 43 5.20 -3.59 18.30
CA CYS A 43 4.87 -4.33 19.52
C CYS A 43 3.36 -4.54 19.69
N CYS A 44 2.53 -3.50 19.47
CA CYS A 44 1.07 -3.63 19.56
C CYS A 44 0.49 -4.62 18.55
N LEU A 45 1.08 -4.70 17.36
CA LEU A 45 0.69 -5.64 16.31
C LEU A 45 1.38 -7.00 16.42
N LYS A 46 2.20 -7.23 17.47
CA LYS A 46 3.01 -8.45 17.69
C LYS A 46 3.97 -8.76 16.53
N ARG A 47 4.67 -7.72 16.06
CA ARG A 47 5.57 -7.71 14.89
C ARG A 47 7.02 -7.37 15.24
N ASP A 48 7.38 -7.46 16.51
CA ASP A 48 8.64 -7.02 17.10
C ASP A 48 9.70 -8.13 17.26
N ASP A 49 9.36 -9.38 16.93
CA ASP A 49 10.31 -10.49 16.80
C ASP A 49 11.31 -10.19 15.65
N SER A 50 12.60 -10.45 15.88
CA SER A 50 13.69 -10.17 14.94
C SER A 50 13.49 -10.83 13.58
N ASP A 51 12.90 -12.03 13.58
CA ASP A 51 12.64 -12.82 12.37
C ASP A 51 11.17 -12.76 11.97
N TRP A 52 10.37 -11.86 12.57
CA TRP A 52 8.95 -11.74 12.26
C TRP A 52 8.72 -11.57 10.75
N ARG A 53 9.57 -10.78 10.09
CA ARG A 53 9.56 -10.62 8.62
C ARG A 53 9.72 -11.94 7.88
N LEU A 54 10.75 -12.71 8.21
CA LEU A 54 11.04 -13.97 7.54
C LEU A 54 9.92 -14.99 7.77
N LYS A 55 9.37 -15.02 8.99
CA LYS A 55 8.28 -15.91 9.40
C LYS A 55 6.93 -15.55 8.76
N ASN A 56 6.71 -14.28 8.40
CA ASN A 56 5.40 -13.76 8.01
C ASN A 56 5.38 -13.14 6.60
N ALA A 57 6.48 -13.12 5.87
CA ALA A 57 6.48 -12.70 4.47
C ALA A 57 6.17 -13.89 3.56
N CYS A 58 5.37 -13.66 2.52
CA CYS A 58 5.22 -14.65 1.46
C CYS A 58 6.57 -14.80 0.75
N PRO A 59 7.14 -16.00 0.60
CA PRO A 59 8.38 -16.16 -0.16
C PRO A 59 8.27 -15.65 -1.60
N CYS A 60 7.06 -15.70 -2.18
CA CYS A 60 6.84 -15.34 -3.58
C CYS A 60 6.56 -13.84 -3.80
N CYS A 61 5.89 -13.17 -2.87
CA CYS A 61 5.54 -11.75 -3.05
C CYS A 61 6.05 -10.85 -1.93
N SER A 62 6.67 -11.39 -0.88
CA SER A 62 7.07 -10.70 0.35
C SER A 62 5.93 -10.05 1.15
N TYR A 63 4.71 -10.03 0.64
CA TYR A 63 3.57 -9.27 1.19
C TYR A 63 2.52 -10.13 1.92
N LYS A 64 2.26 -11.37 1.47
CA LYS A 64 1.20 -12.21 2.07
C LYS A 64 1.68 -12.99 3.29
N VAL A 65 1.08 -12.76 4.45
CA VAL A 65 1.30 -13.57 5.65
C VAL A 65 0.47 -14.84 5.56
N ARG A 66 1.08 -16.02 5.74
CA ARG A 66 0.34 -17.28 5.93
C ARG A 66 0.02 -17.44 7.42
N SER A 67 -1.13 -16.90 7.82
CA SER A 67 -1.92 -17.20 9.03
C SER A 67 -1.16 -17.66 10.30
N ILE A 68 -0.97 -16.75 11.26
CA ILE A 68 -1.08 -17.09 12.68
C ILE A 68 -1.91 -15.97 13.33
N LEU A 69 -3.01 -16.35 13.96
CA LEU A 69 -4.11 -15.56 14.53
C LEU A 69 -5.33 -15.28 13.63
N SER A 70 -6.46 -15.61 14.23
CA SER A 70 -7.81 -15.79 13.73
C SER A 70 -8.58 -14.49 13.46
N ILE A 71 -8.01 -13.55 12.70
CA ILE A 71 -8.77 -12.46 12.07
C ILE A 71 -8.11 -12.14 10.72
N SER A 72 -8.43 -12.92 9.70
CA SER A 72 -8.00 -12.62 8.33
C SER A 72 -9.14 -11.87 7.66
N TYR A 73 -8.98 -10.56 7.45
CA TYR A 73 -9.85 -9.89 6.50
C TYR A 73 -9.52 -10.50 5.12
N PRO A 74 -10.42 -11.20 4.41
CA PRO A 74 -10.27 -11.29 2.96
C PRO A 74 -10.01 -9.87 2.44
N SER A 75 -8.86 -9.68 1.81
CA SER A 75 -8.36 -8.36 1.44
C SER A 75 -8.46 -8.18 -0.07
N ALA A 76 -9.12 -7.11 -0.51
CA ALA A 76 -9.18 -6.71 -1.90
C ALA A 76 -8.54 -5.34 -2.07
N SER A 77 -7.70 -5.15 -3.08
CA SER A 77 -7.22 -3.82 -3.45
C SER A 77 -8.19 -3.23 -4.48
N LEU A 78 -8.75 -2.05 -4.19
CA LEU A 78 -9.53 -1.27 -5.14
C LEU A 78 -8.65 -0.20 -5.77
N PHE A 79 -8.58 -0.24 -7.08
CA PHE A 79 -8.06 0.87 -7.88
C PHE A 79 -9.18 1.37 -8.78
N THR A 80 -9.52 2.65 -8.69
CA THR A 80 -10.57 3.26 -9.52
C THR A 80 -9.99 4.37 -10.37
N PHE A 81 -10.05 4.22 -11.69
CA PHE A 81 -9.76 5.31 -12.62
C PHE A 81 -10.83 6.40 -12.50
N ARG A 82 -10.42 7.63 -12.12
CA ARG A 82 -11.18 8.90 -12.12
C ARG A 82 -12.38 9.00 -11.17
N ASN A 83 -12.25 9.89 -10.17
CA ASN A 83 -13.19 10.89 -9.60
C ASN A 83 -14.72 10.62 -9.47
N SER A 84 -15.24 9.42 -9.69
CA SER A 84 -16.66 9.13 -9.50
C SER A 84 -16.85 8.04 -8.45
N ALA A 85 -17.45 8.41 -7.32
CA ALA A 85 -17.73 7.50 -6.21
C ALA A 85 -18.65 6.33 -6.58
N LYS A 86 -19.34 6.37 -7.72
CA LYS A 86 -20.28 5.32 -8.16
C LYS A 86 -19.63 3.93 -8.31
N TYR A 87 -18.43 3.87 -8.89
CA TYR A 87 -17.72 2.59 -9.10
C TYR A 87 -17.25 1.98 -7.79
N PRO A 88 -16.51 2.70 -6.91
CA PRO A 88 -16.11 2.11 -5.64
C PRO A 88 -17.32 1.72 -4.79
N LEU A 89 -18.41 2.50 -4.78
CA LEU A 89 -19.65 2.11 -4.08
C LEU A 89 -20.29 0.82 -4.61
N ALA A 90 -20.40 0.68 -5.94
CA ALA A 90 -20.96 -0.53 -6.55
C ALA A 90 -20.08 -1.76 -6.28
N ILE A 91 -18.76 -1.58 -6.33
CA ILE A 91 -17.80 -2.64 -6.01
C ILE A 91 -17.89 -2.99 -4.52
N THR A 92 -18.00 -2.01 -3.61
CA THR A 92 -18.22 -2.26 -2.18
C THR A 92 -19.42 -3.16 -1.95
N ARG A 93 -20.59 -2.80 -2.51
CA ARG A 93 -21.81 -3.60 -2.40
C ARG A 93 -21.57 -5.03 -2.88
N LYS A 94 -21.00 -5.19 -4.07
CA LYS A 94 -20.76 -6.51 -4.66
C LYS A 94 -19.79 -7.36 -3.83
N LEU A 95 -18.74 -6.76 -3.29
CA LEU A 95 -17.80 -7.46 -2.43
C LEU A 95 -18.42 -7.84 -1.08
N LEU A 96 -19.27 -6.98 -0.51
CA LEU A 96 -20.03 -7.31 0.71
C LEU A 96 -21.04 -8.45 0.50
N ASP A 97 -21.58 -8.59 -0.72
CA ASP A 97 -22.51 -9.66 -1.06
C ASP A 97 -21.80 -11.00 -1.28
N ILE A 98 -20.58 -10.98 -1.85
CA ILE A 98 -19.80 -12.18 -2.16
C ILE A 98 -18.98 -12.65 -0.96
N LEU A 99 -18.22 -11.75 -0.34
CA LEU A 99 -17.22 -12.09 0.69
C LEU A 99 -17.78 -11.98 2.11
N GLY A 100 -18.90 -11.28 2.28
CA GLY A 100 -19.61 -11.20 3.56
C GLY A 100 -18.93 -10.27 4.56
N HIS A 101 -18.45 -10.84 5.66
CA HIS A 101 -18.00 -10.10 6.86
C HIS A 101 -16.48 -10.00 6.93
N ASN A 102 -16.00 -9.01 7.69
CA ASN A 102 -14.59 -8.76 7.93
C ASN A 102 -13.84 -8.58 6.60
N LEU A 103 -14.27 -7.64 5.75
CA LEU A 103 -13.60 -7.37 4.47
C LEU A 103 -12.69 -6.14 4.58
N GLY A 104 -11.48 -6.25 4.04
CA GLY A 104 -10.49 -5.17 4.02
C GLY A 104 -10.29 -4.67 2.58
N ILE A 105 -10.47 -3.38 2.33
CA ILE A 105 -10.33 -2.80 0.99
C ILE A 105 -9.26 -1.71 0.96
N GLY A 106 -8.20 -1.92 0.18
CA GLY A 106 -7.24 -0.85 -0.12
C GLY A 106 -7.81 0.14 -1.13
N TYR A 107 -7.69 1.44 -0.87
CA TYR A 107 -8.07 2.51 -1.80
C TYR A 107 -7.29 3.78 -1.44
N ASP A 108 -6.71 4.48 -2.42
CA ASP A 108 -5.81 5.63 -2.19
C ASP A 108 -6.46 6.69 -1.30
N ILE A 109 -7.73 6.99 -1.56
CA ILE A 109 -8.54 7.93 -0.78
C ILE A 109 -9.43 7.23 0.27
N GLY A 110 -9.06 6.03 0.70
CA GLY A 110 -9.83 5.18 1.61
C GLY A 110 -10.30 5.90 2.88
N CYS A 111 -9.45 6.75 3.45
CA CYS A 111 -9.78 7.58 4.60
C CYS A 111 -10.97 8.53 4.34
N ALA A 112 -10.97 9.21 3.20
CA ALA A 112 -12.06 10.10 2.80
C ALA A 112 -13.30 9.30 2.35
N PHE A 113 -13.07 8.19 1.66
CA PHE A 113 -14.14 7.32 1.16
C PHE A 113 -14.95 6.68 2.29
N CYS A 114 -14.33 6.42 3.45
CA CYS A 114 -15.07 6.01 4.65
C CYS A 114 -16.18 7.00 5.02
N ALA A 115 -15.90 8.31 4.91
CA ALA A 115 -16.90 9.34 5.19
C ALA A 115 -18.00 9.36 4.12
N THR A 116 -17.67 9.02 2.87
CA THR A 116 -18.67 8.85 1.80
C THR A 116 -19.59 7.66 2.10
N LEU A 117 -19.04 6.49 2.43
CA LEU A 117 -19.81 5.27 2.70
C LEU A 117 -20.84 5.46 3.81
N ARG A 118 -20.47 6.15 4.90
CA ARG A 118 -21.36 6.48 6.02
C ARG A 118 -22.57 7.33 5.64
N ARG A 119 -22.54 8.00 4.49
CA ARG A 119 -23.63 8.84 3.96
C ARG A 119 -24.46 8.15 2.87
N THR A 120 -24.23 6.86 2.63
CA THR A 120 -24.95 6.09 1.61
C THR A 120 -25.80 5.00 2.26
N CYS A 121 -26.64 4.35 1.45
CA CYS A 121 -27.40 3.16 1.87
C CYS A 121 -26.52 1.96 2.28
N LEU A 122 -25.20 2.02 2.07
CA LEU A 122 -24.25 1.00 2.52
C LEU A 122 -23.82 1.17 3.97
N ALA A 123 -24.11 2.30 4.63
CA ALA A 123 -23.58 2.60 5.96
C ALA A 123 -23.84 1.50 6.99
N HIS A 124 -25.07 0.97 7.03
CA HIS A 124 -25.45 -0.11 7.93
C HIS A 124 -24.69 -1.42 7.62
N ASP A 125 -24.55 -1.77 6.35
CA ASP A 125 -23.87 -3.00 5.95
C ASP A 125 -22.36 -2.90 6.17
N VAL A 126 -21.75 -1.74 5.93
CA VAL A 126 -20.34 -1.46 6.22
C VAL A 126 -20.05 -1.65 7.71
N GLN A 127 -20.94 -1.16 8.58
CA GLN A 127 -20.78 -1.29 10.02
C GLN A 127 -21.06 -2.72 10.51
N SER A 128 -22.20 -3.32 10.12
CA SER A 128 -22.61 -4.65 10.57
C SER A 128 -21.70 -5.76 10.05
N LYS A 129 -21.21 -5.63 8.80
CA LYS A 129 -20.27 -6.59 8.19
C LYS A 129 -18.80 -6.30 8.52
N ASN A 130 -18.52 -5.31 9.37
CA ASN A 130 -17.16 -4.92 9.74
C ASN A 130 -16.23 -4.72 8.53
N LEU A 131 -16.67 -3.89 7.57
CA LEU A 131 -15.87 -3.52 6.41
C LEU A 131 -14.90 -2.41 6.78
N ARG A 132 -13.65 -2.55 6.36
CA ARG A 132 -12.63 -1.53 6.59
C ARG A 132 -11.93 -1.13 5.31
N TYR A 133 -11.77 0.18 5.13
CA TYR A 133 -10.96 0.76 4.05
C TYR A 133 -9.59 1.21 4.56
N PHE A 134 -8.58 1.01 3.72
CA PHE A 134 -7.19 1.31 4.00
C PHE A 134 -6.61 2.19 2.89
N CYS A 135 -5.62 2.99 3.24
CA CYS A 135 -4.74 3.65 2.28
C CYS A 135 -3.51 2.77 2.06
N GLY A 136 -3.06 2.71 0.80
CA GLY A 136 -1.80 2.07 0.42
C GLY A 136 -0.60 2.74 1.08
N VAL A 137 0.50 2.00 1.19
CA VAL A 137 1.71 2.46 1.89
C VAL A 137 2.40 3.63 1.16
N PHE A 138 2.35 3.69 -0.17
CA PHE A 138 2.94 4.80 -0.94
C PHE A 138 2.16 6.10 -0.72
N HIS A 139 0.84 6.00 -0.67
CA HIS A 139 -0.02 7.17 -0.45
C HIS A 139 0.03 7.67 0.98
N GLY A 140 0.34 6.81 1.96
CA GLY A 140 0.35 7.14 3.39
C GLY A 140 1.09 8.45 3.75
N PHE A 141 2.23 8.72 3.11
CA PHE A 141 3.03 9.93 3.37
C PHE A 141 2.36 11.23 2.88
N ALA A 142 1.39 11.15 1.96
CA ALA A 142 0.57 12.30 1.57
C ALA A 142 -0.49 12.67 2.62
N HIS A 143 -0.68 11.84 3.66
CA HIS A 143 -1.62 12.08 4.75
C HIS A 143 -0.91 12.54 6.03
N ASN A 144 -1.63 13.28 6.87
CA ASN A 144 -1.15 13.61 8.21
C ASN A 144 -0.95 12.35 9.08
N ARG A 145 -0.12 12.45 10.12
CA ARG A 145 0.25 11.29 10.96
C ARG A 145 -0.96 10.62 11.63
N LEU A 146 -1.97 11.37 12.05
CA LEU A 146 -3.18 10.80 12.66
C LEU A 146 -3.95 9.92 11.66
N CYS A 147 -4.10 10.38 10.42
CA CYS A 147 -4.72 9.60 9.36
C CYS A 147 -3.91 8.34 9.03
N GLN A 148 -2.58 8.43 8.99
CA GLN A 148 -1.71 7.26 8.81
C GLN A 148 -1.90 6.22 9.92
N LEU A 149 -2.00 6.65 11.19
CA LEU A 149 -2.21 5.73 12.31
C LEU A 149 -3.54 4.97 12.22
N GLN A 150 -4.57 5.57 11.62
CA GLN A 150 -5.92 5.00 11.55
C GLN A 150 -6.19 4.17 10.28
N HIS A 151 -5.63 4.60 9.16
CA HIS A 151 -6.01 4.12 7.82
C HIS A 151 -4.88 3.46 7.03
N LEU A 152 -3.61 3.62 7.42
CA LEU A 152 -2.52 2.95 6.72
C LEU A 152 -2.62 1.44 6.93
N ALA A 153 -2.67 0.66 5.85
CA ALA A 153 -2.81 -0.79 5.89
C ALA A 153 -1.80 -1.46 6.85
N ARG A 154 -0.55 -0.98 6.84
CA ARG A 154 0.52 -1.50 7.68
C ARG A 154 0.24 -1.37 9.19
N ASN A 155 -0.55 -0.38 9.60
CA ASN A 155 -0.88 -0.14 11.01
C ASN A 155 -2.12 -0.90 11.48
N ILE A 156 -2.75 -1.68 10.60
CA ILE A 156 -4.02 -2.35 10.87
C ILE A 156 -3.77 -3.85 11.03
N GLU A 157 -4.35 -4.39 12.10
CA GLU A 157 -4.32 -5.82 12.38
C GLU A 157 -5.07 -6.61 11.29
N GLY A 158 -4.53 -7.76 10.90
CA GLY A 158 -5.08 -8.60 9.84
C GLY A 158 -4.62 -8.26 8.41
N CYS A 159 -4.05 -7.07 8.15
CA CYS A 159 -3.53 -6.70 6.82
C CYS A 159 -2.15 -7.31 6.49
N GLY A 160 -1.46 -7.87 7.49
CA GLY A 160 -0.14 -8.45 7.31
C GLY A 160 0.88 -7.45 6.77
N TYR A 161 1.61 -7.86 5.72
CA TYR A 161 2.59 -7.03 5.00
C TYR A 161 2.05 -6.44 3.71
N GLU A 162 0.78 -6.66 3.36
CA GLU A 162 0.21 -6.15 2.12
C GLU A 162 0.33 -4.62 2.09
N ASP A 163 1.00 -4.11 1.07
CA ASP A 163 1.16 -2.67 0.86
C ASP A 163 -0.06 -2.06 0.16
N PHE A 164 -0.92 -2.90 -0.42
CA PHE A 164 -2.10 -2.56 -1.22
C PHE A 164 -1.77 -1.80 -2.52
N GLU A 165 -0.52 -1.89 -2.98
CA GLU A 165 0.02 -1.18 -4.16
C GLU A 165 0.10 -2.09 -5.39
N THR A 166 -0.24 -3.36 -5.23
CA THR A 166 -0.14 -4.38 -6.28
C THR A 166 -0.92 -4.00 -7.53
N CYS A 167 -2.12 -3.43 -7.38
CA CYS A 167 -2.91 -2.96 -8.51
C CYS A 167 -2.17 -1.87 -9.29
N GLU A 168 -1.60 -0.88 -8.62
CA GLU A 168 -0.85 0.20 -9.28
C GLU A 168 0.36 -0.32 -10.03
N ARG A 169 1.12 -1.24 -9.44
CA ARG A 169 2.27 -1.88 -10.10
C ARG A 169 1.87 -2.63 -11.36
N VAL A 170 0.76 -3.37 -11.29
CA VAL A 170 0.19 -4.10 -12.43
C VAL A 170 -0.23 -3.14 -13.54
N PHE A 171 -0.95 -2.06 -13.20
CA PHE A 171 -1.35 -1.04 -14.17
C PHE A 171 -0.15 -0.33 -14.79
N SER A 172 0.81 0.08 -13.96
CA SER A 172 2.04 0.74 -14.41
C SER A 172 2.82 -0.14 -15.40
N ALA A 173 2.99 -1.43 -15.09
CA ALA A 173 3.61 -2.38 -16.00
C ALA A 173 2.86 -2.47 -17.34
N SER A 174 1.52 -2.52 -17.29
CA SER A 174 0.66 -2.62 -18.48
C SER A 174 0.62 -1.36 -19.35
N ASN A 175 1.06 -0.18 -18.86
CA ASN A 175 1.06 1.07 -19.63
C ASN A 175 1.86 0.96 -20.93
N HIS A 176 2.88 0.10 -20.99
CA HIS A 176 3.68 -0.16 -22.19
C HIS A 176 2.85 -0.77 -23.34
N LEU A 177 1.71 -1.40 -23.05
CA LEU A 177 0.80 -1.94 -24.06
C LEU A 177 -0.03 -0.86 -24.76
N ALA A 178 -0.25 0.27 -24.11
CA ALA A 178 -1.10 1.34 -24.64
C ALA A 178 -0.62 1.86 -26.02
N PRO A 179 0.67 2.18 -26.24
CA PRO A 179 1.14 2.57 -27.58
C PRO A 179 1.09 1.42 -28.59
N LEU A 180 1.41 0.19 -28.19
CA LEU A 180 1.49 -0.98 -29.08
C LEU A 180 0.11 -1.43 -29.58
N THR A 181 -0.92 -1.28 -28.75
CA THR A 181 -2.27 -1.79 -29.03
C THR A 181 -3.27 -0.70 -29.43
N ARG A 182 -2.81 0.54 -29.59
CA ARG A 182 -3.64 1.70 -29.93
C ARG A 182 -4.46 1.47 -31.20
N TYR A 183 -3.80 0.98 -32.25
CA TYR A 183 -4.39 0.73 -33.57
C TYR A 183 -4.67 -0.75 -33.83
N ALA A 184 -4.47 -1.61 -32.83
CA ALA A 184 -4.73 -3.04 -32.95
C ALA A 184 -6.25 -3.32 -32.97
N SER A 185 -6.65 -4.38 -33.68
CA SER A 185 -8.01 -4.90 -33.62
C SER A 185 -8.35 -5.36 -32.19
N PRO A 186 -9.64 -5.48 -31.82
CA PRO A 186 -10.02 -5.99 -30.50
C PRO A 186 -9.42 -7.36 -30.18
N TYR A 187 -9.27 -8.23 -31.19
CA TYR A 187 -8.64 -9.54 -31.04
C TYR A 187 -7.15 -9.41 -30.70
N HIS A 188 -6.37 -8.69 -31.52
CA HIS A 188 -4.93 -8.52 -31.31
C HIS A 188 -4.62 -7.75 -30.02
N ARG A 189 -5.49 -6.81 -29.60
CA ARG A 189 -5.34 -6.14 -28.30
C ARG A 189 -5.48 -7.11 -27.14
N LYS A 190 -6.45 -8.03 -27.19
CA LYS A 190 -6.64 -9.06 -26.15
C LYS A 190 -5.45 -10.02 -26.11
N GLU A 191 -4.98 -10.45 -27.28
CA GLU A 191 -3.79 -11.30 -27.41
C GLU A 191 -2.54 -10.63 -26.82
N ALA A 192 -2.30 -9.36 -27.12
CA ALA A 192 -1.18 -8.61 -26.57
C ALA A 192 -1.26 -8.44 -25.04
N ILE A 193 -2.46 -8.20 -24.50
CA ILE A 193 -2.70 -8.13 -23.05
C ILE A 193 -2.43 -9.49 -22.39
N ASP A 194 -2.94 -10.59 -22.98
CA ASP A 194 -2.71 -11.94 -22.46
C ASP A 194 -1.22 -12.31 -22.48
N ALA A 195 -0.54 -12.07 -23.60
CA ALA A 195 0.89 -12.32 -23.75
C ALA A 195 1.73 -11.53 -22.72
N HIS A 196 1.39 -10.25 -22.51
CA HIS A 196 2.05 -9.42 -21.50
C HIS A 196 1.93 -10.00 -20.09
N PHE A 197 0.71 -10.39 -19.68
CA PHE A 197 0.51 -10.92 -18.33
C PHE A 197 1.11 -12.32 -18.15
N ARG A 198 1.14 -13.17 -19.18
CA ARG A 198 1.88 -14.44 -19.14
C ARG A 198 3.37 -14.23 -18.95
N LEU A 199 3.95 -13.30 -19.71
CA LEU A 199 5.38 -12.98 -19.60
C LEU A 199 5.70 -12.39 -18.21
N TRP A 200 4.88 -11.45 -17.75
CA TRP A 200 5.04 -10.83 -16.43
C TRP A 200 4.97 -11.86 -15.30
N ASP A 201 4.03 -12.80 -15.36
CA ASP A 201 3.91 -13.90 -14.40
C ASP A 201 5.15 -14.81 -14.45
N SER A 202 5.57 -15.23 -15.65
CA SER A 202 6.79 -16.04 -15.83
C SER A 202 8.05 -15.36 -15.28
N GLU A 203 8.20 -14.06 -15.51
CA GLU A 203 9.32 -13.29 -14.98
C GLU A 203 9.27 -13.18 -13.46
N LYS A 204 8.08 -12.98 -12.87
CA LYS A 204 7.89 -13.02 -11.42
C LYS A 204 8.32 -14.37 -10.85
N TYR A 205 7.86 -15.47 -11.43
CA TYR A 205 8.25 -16.83 -11.02
C TYR A 205 9.76 -17.07 -11.14
N ARG A 206 10.38 -16.65 -12.24
CA ARG A 206 11.84 -16.79 -12.45
C ARG A 206 12.64 -16.03 -11.39
N ASN A 207 12.19 -14.83 -11.04
CA ASN A 207 12.84 -13.99 -10.04
C ASN A 207 12.70 -14.53 -8.61
N LEU A 208 11.76 -15.45 -8.35
CA LEU A 208 11.65 -16.12 -7.05
C LEU A 208 12.90 -16.96 -6.72
N GLY A 209 13.43 -17.67 -7.72
CA GLY A 209 14.61 -18.52 -7.54
C GLY A 209 15.90 -17.72 -7.25
N THR A 210 15.96 -16.47 -7.68
CA THR A 210 17.09 -15.57 -7.43
C THR A 210 17.03 -14.96 -6.03
N GLN A 211 15.82 -14.70 -5.51
CA GLN A 211 15.63 -14.21 -4.15
C GLN A 211 15.93 -15.29 -3.10
N THR A 212 15.60 -16.55 -3.38
CA THR A 212 15.89 -17.66 -2.46
C THR A 212 17.36 -18.07 -2.47
N SER A 213 18.06 -18.03 -3.61
CA SER A 213 19.49 -18.39 -3.68
C SER A 213 20.43 -17.36 -3.04
N GLY A 214 20.06 -16.07 -3.05
CA GLY A 214 20.80 -15.01 -2.36
C GLY A 214 20.70 -15.06 -0.83
N LEU A 215 19.62 -15.63 -0.28
CA LEU A 215 19.45 -15.81 1.16
C LEU A 215 20.35 -16.91 1.75
N PHE A 216 20.85 -17.84 0.93
CA PHE A 216 21.76 -18.91 1.37
C PHE A 216 23.25 -18.55 1.30
N HIS A 217 23.62 -17.41 0.71
CA HIS A 217 25.03 -17.00 0.55
C HIS A 217 25.46 -15.90 1.56
N GLY A 218 24.64 -15.60 2.57
CA GLY A 218 24.92 -14.60 3.61
C GLY A 218 25.37 -15.16 4.96
N GLN A 219 25.81 -16.42 5.02
CA GLN A 219 26.41 -17.02 6.22
C GLN A 219 27.71 -17.75 5.86
N TYR A 220 28.80 -16.99 5.74
CA TYR A 220 30.16 -17.40 6.11
C TYR A 220 30.93 -16.14 6.54
#